data_AF-A0A8H4URX7-F1
#
_entry.id   AF-A0A8H4URX7-F1
#
_cell.length_a   1.000
_cell.length_b   1.000
_cell.length_c   1.000
_cell.angle_alpha   90.00
_cell.angle_beta   90.00
_cell.angle_gamma   90.00
#
_symmetry.space_group_name_H-M   'P 1'
#
loop_
_entity.id
_entity.type
_entity.pdbx_description
1 polymer ?
#
loop_
_entity_poly.entity_id
_entity_poly.type
_entity_poly.pdbx_seq_one_letter_code
_entity_poly.pdbx_strand_id
1 'polypeptide(L)'
;MTDFAQSMTNPSLLEKAAASANRNIIEAASKVSTLERFIYSSLPYADKLSEGKYAHVYYFDSKASAEEYGMSTYPKLWEKTSIFYAGFYLENYIWGTEDLYFCPKWGKDSLIAWGTEPLTTFNWPWYSVVQDTGPLVAALIRAAPGKTLIGVNGWLSMRDISQLIAQTLGKDIEFVDSGPNFDQGDPDFQRSRREMVGFSIEFGYFGDKVDTTVLKPSELGVSVQLGPVKEWIEKQDWEKVLPTE
;
A
#
# COMPACT_ATOMS: atom_id res chain seq x y z
N MET A 1 10.60 9.90 5.88
CA MET A 1 9.65 8.98 6.54
C MET A 1 8.26 9.33 6.03
N THR A 2 7.58 8.43 5.34
CA THR A 2 6.21 8.62 4.85
C THR A 2 5.20 8.52 5.99
N ASP A 3 3.97 9.00 5.83
CA ASP A 3 2.89 8.78 6.82
C ASP A 3 2.67 7.29 7.09
N PHE A 4 2.85 6.44 6.07
CA PHE A 4 2.87 4.98 6.21
C PHE A 4 3.93 4.54 7.22
N ALA A 5 5.16 5.07 7.11
CA ALA A 5 6.24 4.75 8.02
C ALA A 5 6.12 5.39 9.41
N GLN A 6 5.51 6.58 9.52
CA GLN A 6 5.23 7.21 10.82
C GLN A 6 4.10 6.52 11.58
N SER A 7 3.12 5.93 10.87
CA SER A 7 2.08 5.09 11.48
C SER A 7 2.63 3.81 12.12
N MET A 8 3.91 3.47 11.88
CA MET A 8 4.55 2.23 12.34
C MET A 8 5.08 2.28 13.79
N THR A 9 4.94 3.40 14.51
CA THR A 9 5.59 3.56 15.84
C THR A 9 4.63 3.72 17.03
N ASN A 10 3.32 3.97 16.84
CA ASN A 10 2.29 3.96 17.91
C ASN A 10 0.84 3.94 17.33
N PRO A 11 0.25 2.77 17.04
CA PRO A 11 -0.92 2.67 16.16
C PRO A 11 -2.20 3.27 16.72
N SER A 12 -2.56 3.02 17.98
CA SER A 12 -3.90 3.34 18.51
C SER A 12 -4.13 4.84 18.76
N LEU A 13 -3.09 5.58 19.14
CA LEU A 13 -3.15 7.03 19.32
C LEU A 13 -3.06 7.77 17.98
N LEU A 14 -2.22 7.28 17.06
CA LEU A 14 -2.12 7.84 15.71
C LEU A 14 -3.36 7.54 14.87
N GLU A 15 -4.04 6.43 15.09
CA GLU A 15 -5.30 6.08 14.40
C GLU A 15 -6.43 7.05 14.76
N LYS A 16 -6.65 7.32 16.05
CA LYS A 16 -7.66 8.30 16.48
C LYS A 16 -7.36 9.69 15.93
N ALA A 17 -6.08 10.07 15.89
CA ALA A 17 -5.64 11.33 15.29
C ALA A 17 -5.83 11.35 13.76
N ALA A 18 -5.51 10.26 13.06
CA ALA A 18 -5.62 10.13 11.61
C ALA A 18 -7.09 10.08 11.15
N ALA A 19 -7.94 9.31 11.85
CA ALA A 19 -9.38 9.30 11.60
C ALA A 19 -9.99 10.70 11.80
N SER A 20 -9.55 11.42 12.84
CA SER A 20 -9.95 12.83 13.05
C SER A 20 -9.47 13.74 11.93
N ALA A 21 -8.20 13.63 11.51
CA ALA A 21 -7.62 14.43 10.43
C ALA A 21 -8.33 14.19 9.09
N ASN A 22 -8.61 12.93 8.74
CA ASN A 22 -9.32 12.57 7.50
C ASN A 22 -10.75 13.16 7.48
N ARG A 23 -11.47 13.09 8.60
CA ARG A 23 -12.80 13.72 8.72
C ARG A 23 -12.73 15.23 8.55
N ASN A 24 -11.72 15.90 9.12
CA ASN A 24 -11.52 17.34 8.97
C ASN A 24 -11.26 17.74 7.51
N ILE A 25 -10.47 16.95 6.77
CA ILE A 25 -10.22 17.19 5.33
C ILE A 25 -11.52 17.05 4.54
N ILE A 26 -12.30 16.01 4.81
CA ILE A 26 -13.60 15.77 4.17
C ILE A 26 -14.58 16.91 4.47
N GLU A 27 -14.67 17.35 5.73
CA GLU A 27 -15.50 18.49 6.13
C GLU A 27 -15.04 19.79 5.46
N ALA A 28 -13.73 20.03 5.38
CA ALA A 28 -13.19 21.21 4.72
C ALA A 28 -13.54 21.20 3.22
N ALA A 29 -13.37 20.07 2.55
CA ALA A 29 -13.70 19.89 1.13
C ALA A 29 -15.20 20.09 0.87
N SER A 30 -16.08 19.69 1.79
CA SER A 30 -17.53 19.85 1.64
C SER A 30 -17.99 21.32 1.69
N LYS A 31 -17.18 22.20 2.32
CA LYS A 31 -17.42 23.65 2.40
C LYS A 31 -16.97 24.42 1.15
N VAL A 32 -16.22 23.78 0.24
CA VAL A 32 -15.74 24.42 -0.99
C VAL A 32 -16.79 24.29 -2.09
N SER A 33 -17.59 25.34 -2.29
CA SER A 33 -18.68 25.35 -3.28
C SER A 33 -18.22 25.21 -4.73
N THR A 34 -17.00 25.65 -5.03
CA THR A 34 -16.39 25.58 -6.38
C THR A 34 -15.61 24.29 -6.63
N LEU A 35 -15.56 23.36 -5.66
CA LEU A 35 -14.83 22.11 -5.83
C LEU A 35 -15.55 21.23 -6.85
N GLU A 36 -14.89 20.89 -7.96
CA GLU A 36 -15.49 20.06 -9.01
C GLU A 36 -15.19 18.58 -8.85
N ARG A 37 -14.04 18.24 -8.24
CA ARG A 37 -13.58 16.86 -8.01
C ARG A 37 -12.91 16.74 -6.66
N PHE A 38 -13.17 15.63 -5.98
CA PHE A 38 -12.45 15.27 -4.77
C PHE A 38 -11.82 13.89 -4.95
N ILE A 39 -10.51 13.77 -4.78
CA ILE A 39 -9.83 12.48 -4.82
C ILE A 39 -9.37 12.17 -3.40
N TYR A 40 -9.89 11.08 -2.83
CA TYR A 40 -9.57 10.67 -1.47
C TYR A 40 -8.71 9.41 -1.50
N SER A 41 -7.56 9.45 -0.85
CA SER A 41 -6.70 8.27 -0.70
C SER A 41 -7.20 7.44 0.47
N SER A 42 -7.57 6.20 0.20
CA SER A 42 -8.13 5.28 1.18
C SER A 42 -7.52 3.89 1.00
N LEU A 43 -7.98 2.92 1.78
CA LEU A 43 -7.66 1.50 1.71
C LEU A 43 -8.94 0.70 2.07
N PRO A 44 -9.03 -0.59 1.73
CA PRO A 44 -10.24 -1.39 1.97
C PRO A 44 -10.61 -1.49 3.45
N TYR A 45 -11.90 -1.60 3.77
CA TYR A 45 -12.36 -1.81 5.14
C TYR A 45 -12.18 -3.28 5.54
N ALA A 46 -10.98 -3.66 5.98
CA ALA A 46 -10.60 -5.05 6.26
C ALA A 46 -11.52 -5.72 7.30
N ASP A 47 -11.84 -5.02 8.39
CA ASP A 47 -12.77 -5.52 9.42
C ASP A 47 -14.12 -5.93 8.82
N LYS A 48 -14.74 -5.03 8.04
CA LYS A 48 -16.05 -5.29 7.42
C LYS A 48 -16.00 -6.33 6.31
N LEU A 49 -15.02 -6.24 5.42
CA LEU A 49 -14.88 -7.18 4.29
C LEU A 49 -14.57 -8.60 4.76
N SER A 50 -13.98 -8.74 5.96
CA SER A 50 -13.65 -10.02 6.57
C SER A 50 -14.62 -10.47 7.67
N GLU A 51 -15.75 -9.79 7.84
CA GLU A 51 -16.76 -10.09 8.86
C GLU A 51 -16.19 -10.19 10.29
N GLY A 52 -15.23 -9.32 10.63
CA GLY A 52 -14.59 -9.28 11.95
C GLY A 52 -13.36 -10.17 12.11
N LYS A 53 -12.97 -10.93 11.08
CA LYS A 53 -11.79 -11.82 11.15
C LYS A 53 -10.47 -11.06 11.22
N TYR A 54 -10.37 -9.93 10.52
CA TYR A 54 -9.19 -9.04 10.49
C TYR A 54 -9.55 -7.64 10.99
N ALA A 55 -9.97 -7.54 12.25
CA ALA A 55 -10.52 -6.32 12.86
C ALA A 55 -9.47 -5.30 13.35
N HIS A 56 -8.17 -5.59 13.19
CA HIS A 56 -7.09 -4.78 13.76
C HIS A 56 -6.19 -4.19 12.66
N VAL A 57 -6.65 -4.15 11.40
CA VAL A 57 -5.94 -3.49 10.30
C VAL A 57 -6.20 -1.98 10.33
N TYR A 58 -5.88 -1.36 11.47
CA TYR A 58 -6.24 0.01 11.83
C TYR A 58 -5.90 1.07 10.78
N TYR A 59 -4.75 0.96 10.11
CA TYR A 59 -4.33 1.92 9.09
C TYR A 59 -5.09 1.78 7.76
N PHE A 60 -5.80 0.67 7.53
CA PHE A 60 -6.78 0.51 6.46
C PHE A 60 -8.13 1.03 6.95
N ASP A 61 -8.61 0.47 8.06
CA ASP A 61 -9.97 0.69 8.57
C ASP A 61 -10.23 2.14 8.96
N SER A 62 -9.23 2.87 9.47
CA SER A 62 -9.36 4.31 9.76
C SER A 62 -9.59 5.17 8.52
N LYS A 63 -9.01 4.80 7.36
CA LYS A 63 -9.25 5.50 6.09
C LYS A 63 -10.62 5.15 5.52
N ALA A 64 -10.97 3.87 5.55
CA ALA A 64 -12.27 3.38 5.11
C ALA A 64 -13.43 3.94 5.94
N SER A 65 -13.27 4.04 7.26
CA SER A 65 -14.25 4.66 8.16
C SER A 65 -14.47 6.14 7.84
N ALA A 66 -13.41 6.87 7.48
CA ALA A 66 -13.54 8.26 7.05
C ALA A 66 -14.24 8.37 5.68
N GLU A 67 -14.02 7.42 4.77
CA GLU A 67 -14.77 7.31 3.51
C GLU A 67 -16.28 7.11 3.75
N GLU A 68 -16.68 6.18 4.62
CA GLU A 68 -18.10 5.99 4.96
C GLU A 68 -18.70 7.22 5.65
N TYR A 69 -17.94 7.88 6.52
CA TYR A 69 -18.35 9.14 7.15
C TYR A 69 -18.62 10.21 6.09
N GLY A 70 -17.72 10.37 5.12
CA GLY A 70 -17.88 11.35 4.05
C GLY A 70 -19.07 11.04 3.15
N MET A 71 -19.24 9.77 2.78
CA MET A 71 -20.38 9.31 1.98
C MET A 71 -21.72 9.59 2.65
N SER A 72 -21.84 9.25 3.94
CA SER A 72 -23.09 9.39 4.70
C SER A 72 -23.38 10.83 5.11
N THR A 73 -22.36 11.61 5.45
CA THR A 73 -22.53 12.97 6.01
C THR A 73 -22.55 14.04 4.92
N TYR A 74 -21.79 13.86 3.85
CA TYR A 74 -21.62 14.85 2.78
C TYR A 74 -21.90 14.23 1.40
N PRO A 75 -23.14 13.76 1.12
CA PRO A 75 -23.46 13.07 -0.13
C PRO A 75 -23.17 13.91 -1.39
N LYS A 76 -23.39 15.23 -1.34
CA LYS A 76 -23.04 16.15 -2.44
C LYS A 76 -21.55 16.26 -2.71
N LEU A 77 -20.71 16.08 -1.69
CA LEU A 77 -19.26 15.94 -1.89
C LEU A 77 -18.98 14.58 -2.52
N TRP A 78 -19.61 13.52 -2.04
CA TRP A 78 -19.39 12.16 -2.55
C TRP A 78 -19.83 11.94 -3.99
N GLU A 79 -20.84 12.67 -4.48
CA GLU A 79 -21.23 12.71 -5.90
C GLU A 79 -20.07 13.10 -6.85
N LYS A 80 -19.07 13.84 -6.34
CA LYS A 80 -17.87 14.27 -7.08
C LYS A 80 -16.58 13.62 -6.56
N THR A 81 -16.70 12.66 -5.64
CA THR A 81 -15.55 11.96 -5.04
C THR A 81 -15.18 10.74 -5.87
N SER A 82 -13.87 10.52 -6.06
CA SER A 82 -13.33 9.21 -6.43
C SER A 82 -12.29 8.79 -5.39
N ILE A 83 -12.11 7.49 -5.24
CA ILE A 83 -11.24 6.88 -4.25
C ILE A 83 -9.98 6.35 -4.93
N PHE A 84 -8.83 6.59 -4.32
CA PHE A 84 -7.55 6.01 -4.73
C PHE A 84 -7.06 5.05 -3.64
N TYR A 85 -6.93 3.77 -3.99
CA TYR A 85 -6.33 2.75 -3.13
C TYR A 85 -4.87 2.56 -3.52
N ALA A 86 -3.97 3.12 -2.70
CA ALA A 86 -2.54 2.96 -2.86
C ALA A 86 -2.12 1.49 -2.76
N GLY A 87 -1.36 0.98 -3.73
CA GLY A 87 -0.70 -0.31 -3.62
C GLY A 87 0.53 -0.29 -2.72
N PHE A 88 1.35 -1.31 -2.84
CA PHE A 88 2.56 -1.45 -2.05
C PHE A 88 3.72 -0.67 -2.70
N TYR A 89 4.31 0.26 -1.95
CA TYR A 89 5.28 1.21 -2.50
C TYR A 89 6.62 0.55 -2.78
N LEU A 90 7.11 0.70 -4.02
CA LEU A 90 8.48 0.34 -4.36
C LEU A 90 9.49 1.12 -3.52
N GLU A 91 9.17 2.38 -3.22
CA GLU A 91 10.02 3.27 -2.45
C GLU A 91 10.23 2.82 -1.00
N ASN A 92 9.42 1.88 -0.49
CA ASN A 92 9.70 1.23 0.79
C ASN A 92 11.12 0.64 0.77
N TYR A 93 11.57 0.07 -0.35
CA TYR A 93 12.94 -0.47 -0.48
C TYR A 93 14.06 0.58 -0.42
N ILE A 94 13.79 1.88 -0.49
CA ILE A 94 14.83 2.92 -0.49
C ILE A 94 14.65 3.98 0.63
N TRP A 95 13.49 4.03 1.29
CA TRP A 95 13.18 5.05 2.31
C TRP A 95 13.35 4.59 3.77
N GLY A 96 13.81 3.35 4.01
CA GLY A 96 14.07 2.83 5.34
C GLY A 96 14.29 1.33 5.33
N THR A 97 15.47 0.91 4.88
CA THR A 97 15.81 -0.50 4.59
C THR A 97 16.13 -1.34 5.81
N GLU A 98 16.51 -0.74 6.94
CA GLU A 98 16.98 -1.49 8.11
C GLU A 98 15.85 -2.29 8.80
N ASP A 99 14.61 -1.78 8.78
CA ASP A 99 13.46 -2.36 9.49
C ASP A 99 12.43 -3.06 8.58
N LEU A 100 12.65 -3.06 7.25
CA LEU A 100 11.76 -3.73 6.31
C LEU A 100 12.17 -5.19 6.14
N TYR A 101 11.42 -6.08 6.78
CA TYR A 101 11.66 -7.52 6.83
C TYR A 101 11.90 -8.23 5.49
N PHE A 102 11.48 -7.64 4.37
CA PHE A 102 11.58 -8.22 3.02
C PHE A 102 12.64 -7.53 2.13
N CYS A 103 13.38 -6.55 2.64
CA CYS A 103 14.52 -5.98 1.93
C CYS A 103 15.68 -6.99 1.97
N PRO A 104 16.24 -7.43 0.82
CA PRO A 104 17.42 -8.28 0.84
C PRO A 104 18.61 -7.52 1.45
N LYS A 105 19.51 -8.24 2.12
CA LYS A 105 20.74 -7.69 2.67
C LYS A 105 21.95 -8.28 1.98
N TRP A 106 23.06 -7.56 2.02
CA TRP A 106 24.36 -8.07 1.66
C TRP A 106 24.79 -9.15 2.66
N GLY A 107 24.92 -10.39 2.19
CA GLY A 107 25.75 -11.40 2.82
C GLY A 107 27.21 -11.25 2.40
N LYS A 108 28.01 -12.31 2.57
CA LYS A 108 29.45 -12.27 2.23
C LYS A 108 29.70 -12.11 0.73
N ASP A 109 29.05 -12.93 -0.09
CA ASP A 109 29.26 -13.00 -1.56
C ASP A 109 27.95 -12.93 -2.37
N SER A 110 26.80 -13.01 -1.69
CA SER A 110 25.44 -13.06 -2.24
C SER A 110 24.51 -12.12 -1.46
N LEU A 111 23.31 -11.89 -2.00
CA LEU A 111 22.23 -11.32 -1.22
C LEU A 111 21.54 -12.41 -0.39
N ILE A 112 20.93 -12.00 0.73
CA ILE A 112 20.10 -12.86 1.57
C ILE A 112 18.76 -12.15 1.78
N ALA A 113 17.66 -12.87 1.58
CA ALA A 113 16.32 -12.40 1.88
C ALA A 113 15.63 -13.35 2.86
N TRP A 114 14.80 -12.78 3.74
CA TRP A 114 14.11 -13.51 4.80
C TRP A 114 12.60 -13.45 4.61
N GLY A 115 11.91 -14.51 5.02
CA GLY A 115 10.47 -14.52 5.16
C GLY A 115 9.91 -15.93 5.15
N THR A 116 8.60 -16.05 5.36
CA THR A 116 7.89 -17.33 5.41
C THR A 116 6.73 -17.37 4.42
N GLU A 117 6.26 -18.56 4.07
CA GLU A 117 5.10 -18.71 3.21
C GLU A 117 3.77 -18.48 3.94
N PRO A 118 2.72 -17.96 3.27
CA PRO A 118 2.68 -17.55 1.85
C PRO A 118 3.17 -16.11 1.60
N LEU A 119 3.63 -15.39 2.63
CA LEU A 119 3.98 -13.97 2.52
C LEU A 119 5.00 -13.70 1.40
N THR A 120 6.00 -14.59 1.26
CA THR A 120 7.07 -14.38 0.26
C THR A 120 6.67 -14.70 -1.17
N THR A 121 5.68 -15.57 -1.39
CA THR A 121 5.19 -15.99 -2.72
C THR A 121 3.87 -15.35 -3.13
N PHE A 122 3.15 -14.71 -2.20
CA PHE A 122 1.97 -13.92 -2.50
C PHE A 122 2.32 -12.74 -3.42
N ASN A 123 1.53 -12.53 -4.47
CA ASN A 123 1.72 -11.42 -5.41
C ASN A 123 1.16 -10.12 -4.83
N TRP A 124 2.06 -9.21 -4.47
CA TRP A 124 1.72 -7.88 -3.95
C TRP A 124 1.52 -6.88 -5.10
N PRO A 125 0.61 -5.90 -4.95
CA PRO A 125 0.37 -4.88 -5.98
C PRO A 125 1.40 -3.74 -5.87
N TRP A 126 2.52 -3.88 -6.56
CA TRP A 126 3.59 -2.89 -6.53
C TRP A 126 3.34 -1.72 -7.47
N TYR A 127 3.72 -0.53 -7.00
CA TYR A 127 3.83 0.66 -7.84
C TYR A 127 4.81 1.66 -7.22
N SER A 128 5.31 2.61 -8.01
CA SER A 128 6.14 3.71 -7.51
C SER A 128 5.25 4.84 -7.01
N VAL A 129 5.20 5.08 -5.70
CA VAL A 129 4.38 6.17 -5.15
C VAL A 129 4.85 7.53 -5.69
N VAL A 130 6.13 7.68 -6.02
CA VAL A 130 6.69 8.93 -6.57
C VAL A 130 6.35 9.11 -8.04
N GLN A 131 6.53 8.07 -8.87
CA GLN A 131 6.39 8.20 -10.33
C GLN A 131 4.94 8.00 -10.79
N ASP A 132 4.17 7.15 -10.11
CA ASP A 132 2.91 6.64 -10.65
C ASP A 132 1.67 7.30 -10.02
N THR A 133 1.74 7.80 -8.77
CA THR A 133 0.58 8.40 -8.09
C THR A 133 0.02 9.60 -8.86
N GLY A 134 0.89 10.49 -9.35
CA GLY A 134 0.47 11.67 -10.12
C GLY A 134 -0.31 11.30 -11.39
N PRO A 135 0.24 10.48 -12.29
CA PRO A 135 -0.48 9.98 -13.46
C PRO A 135 -1.81 9.27 -13.14
N LEU A 136 -1.85 8.43 -12.10
CA LEU A 136 -3.06 7.71 -11.67
C LEU A 136 -4.15 8.67 -11.18
N VAL A 137 -3.80 9.61 -10.29
CA VAL A 137 -4.73 10.63 -9.80
C VAL A 137 -5.21 11.54 -10.92
N ALA A 138 -4.32 11.94 -11.84
CA ALA A 138 -4.69 12.75 -13.00
C ALA A 138 -5.69 12.02 -13.92
N ALA A 139 -5.54 10.70 -14.08
CA ALA A 139 -6.51 9.90 -14.82
C ALA A 139 -7.85 9.78 -14.08
N LEU A 140 -7.82 9.63 -12.76
CA LEU A 140 -9.02 9.56 -11.92
C LEU A 140 -9.81 10.87 -11.92
N ILE A 141 -9.13 12.03 -12.00
CA ILE A 141 -9.76 13.36 -12.17
C ILE A 141 -10.49 13.44 -13.52
N ARG A 142 -9.93 12.87 -14.60
CA ARG A 142 -10.53 12.87 -15.94
C ARG A 142 -11.65 11.85 -16.12
N ALA A 143 -11.64 10.77 -15.34
CA ALA A 143 -12.70 9.77 -15.33
C ALA A 143 -13.98 10.33 -14.69
N ALA A 144 -15.12 9.67 -14.90
CA ALA A 144 -16.33 9.97 -14.14
C ALA A 144 -16.08 9.82 -12.61
N PRO A 145 -16.80 10.56 -11.74
CA PRO A 145 -16.69 10.40 -10.30
C PRO A 145 -17.26 9.05 -9.84
N GLY A 146 -17.07 8.72 -8.57
CA GLY A 146 -17.58 7.48 -7.96
C GLY A 146 -16.79 6.23 -8.36
N LYS A 147 -15.50 6.40 -8.69
CA LYS A 147 -14.60 5.28 -9.06
C LYS A 147 -13.59 5.03 -7.94
N THR A 148 -13.33 3.76 -7.64
CA THR A 148 -12.25 3.34 -6.77
C THR A 148 -11.14 2.75 -7.63
N LEU A 149 -10.02 3.47 -7.77
CA LEU A 149 -8.88 3.08 -8.59
C LEU A 149 -7.75 2.55 -7.70
N ILE A 150 -7.23 1.37 -8.03
CA ILE A 150 -6.05 0.83 -7.35
C ILE A 150 -4.75 1.30 -8.00
N GLY A 151 -3.79 1.67 -7.17
CA GLY A 151 -2.43 2.00 -7.56
C GLY A 151 -1.61 0.74 -7.71
N VAL A 152 -1.56 0.20 -8.92
CA VAL A 152 -0.76 -0.99 -9.23
C VAL A 152 -0.14 -0.86 -10.60
N ASN A 153 1.09 -1.34 -10.71
CA ASN A 153 1.90 -1.33 -11.91
C ASN A 153 2.58 -2.68 -12.16
N GLY A 154 2.72 -3.51 -11.12
CA GLY A 154 3.09 -4.91 -11.23
C GLY A 154 2.52 -5.74 -10.09
N TRP A 155 2.21 -7.00 -10.37
CA TRP A 155 1.84 -7.99 -9.36
C TRP A 155 3.00 -8.96 -9.24
N LEU A 156 3.80 -8.79 -8.19
CA LEU A 156 5.05 -9.53 -7.99
C LEU A 156 5.13 -10.00 -6.55
N SER A 157 5.70 -11.18 -6.35
CA SER A 157 6.01 -11.67 -5.02
C SER A 157 7.20 -10.94 -4.43
N MET A 158 7.38 -11.02 -3.11
CA MET A 158 8.58 -10.49 -2.45
C MET A 158 9.84 -11.20 -2.97
N ARG A 159 9.74 -12.50 -3.29
CA ARG A 159 10.83 -13.26 -3.94
C ARG A 159 11.18 -12.70 -5.31
N ASP A 160 10.19 -12.37 -6.13
CA ASP A 160 10.42 -11.79 -7.46
C ASP A 160 11.15 -10.45 -7.37
N ILE A 161 10.75 -9.58 -6.43
CA ILE A 161 11.44 -8.29 -6.22
C ILE A 161 12.89 -8.51 -5.81
N SER A 162 13.15 -9.37 -4.82
CA SER A 162 14.50 -9.64 -4.35
C SER A 162 15.38 -10.30 -5.41
N GLN A 163 14.81 -11.18 -6.26
CA GLN A 163 15.49 -11.74 -7.41
C GLN A 163 15.82 -10.68 -8.47
N LEU A 164 14.88 -9.76 -8.77
CA LEU A 164 15.14 -8.66 -9.68
C LEU A 164 16.29 -7.78 -9.19
N ILE A 165 16.30 -7.44 -7.89
CA ILE A 165 17.42 -6.70 -7.27
C ILE A 165 18.74 -7.47 -7.44
N ALA A 166 18.78 -8.76 -7.10
CA ALA A 166 19.98 -9.59 -7.26
C ALA A 166 20.49 -9.63 -8.71
N GLN A 167 19.57 -9.74 -9.68
CA GLN A 167 19.90 -9.70 -11.10
C GLN A 167 20.52 -8.37 -11.53
N THR A 168 20.03 -7.23 -11.02
CA THR A 168 20.63 -5.92 -11.35
C THR A 168 22.08 -5.80 -10.86
N LEU A 169 22.41 -6.47 -9.76
CA LEU A 169 23.75 -6.49 -9.18
C LEU A 169 24.65 -7.60 -9.74
N GLY A 170 24.10 -8.50 -10.58
CA GLY A 170 24.81 -9.70 -11.04
C GLY A 170 25.21 -10.64 -9.89
N LYS A 171 24.36 -10.72 -8.86
CA LYS A 171 24.59 -11.52 -7.65
C LYS A 171 23.58 -12.66 -7.53
N ASP A 172 24.00 -13.73 -6.86
CA ASP A 172 23.09 -14.76 -6.38
C ASP A 172 22.31 -14.25 -5.16
N ILE A 173 21.17 -14.89 -4.87
CA ILE A 173 20.35 -14.60 -3.70
C ILE A 173 19.93 -15.88 -2.99
N GLU A 174 20.10 -15.89 -1.67
CA GLU A 174 19.59 -16.93 -0.78
C GLU A 174 18.25 -16.49 -0.16
N PHE A 175 17.33 -17.44 -0.03
CA PHE A 175 16.07 -17.25 0.70
C PHE A 175 16.08 -18.07 1.98
N VAL A 176 16.06 -17.40 3.11
CA VAL A 176 16.05 -18.03 4.43
C VAL A 176 14.62 -18.04 4.96
N ASP A 177 14.06 -19.25 5.13
CA ASP A 177 12.76 -19.40 5.79
C ASP A 177 12.87 -18.98 7.25
N SER A 178 12.22 -17.88 7.56
CA SER A 178 12.12 -17.36 8.91
C SER A 178 10.77 -16.70 9.05
N GLY A 179 10.10 -16.96 10.18
CA GLY A 179 8.85 -16.28 10.50
C GLY A 179 9.08 -14.76 10.43
N PRO A 180 8.13 -13.98 9.88
CA PRO A 180 8.27 -12.54 9.85
C PRO A 180 8.46 -12.06 11.28
N ASN A 181 9.57 -11.37 11.56
CA ASN A 181 9.86 -11.01 12.93
C ASN A 181 8.79 -10.05 13.46
N PHE A 182 8.34 -8.99 12.78
CA PHE A 182 7.34 -8.03 13.31
C PHE A 182 7.58 -7.44 14.72
N ASP A 183 8.48 -7.96 15.55
CA ASP A 183 8.71 -7.51 16.92
C ASP A 183 9.40 -6.15 16.92
N GLN A 184 8.57 -5.12 16.82
CA GLN A 184 8.97 -3.72 16.93
C GLN A 184 8.64 -3.17 18.33
N GLY A 185 8.48 -4.04 19.33
CA GLY A 185 8.22 -3.65 20.72
C GLY A 185 6.78 -3.21 21.05
N ASP A 186 5.88 -3.14 20.07
CA ASP A 186 4.45 -2.84 20.24
C ASP A 186 3.57 -4.05 19.85
N PRO A 187 2.89 -4.71 20.81
CA PRO A 187 2.03 -5.87 20.55
C PRO A 187 0.82 -5.59 19.63
N ASP A 188 0.22 -4.40 19.73
CA ASP A 188 -0.93 -4.04 18.89
C ASP A 188 -0.49 -3.82 17.46
N PHE A 189 0.70 -3.23 17.29
CA PHE A 189 1.30 -3.07 15.98
C PHE A 189 1.64 -4.40 15.32
N GLN A 190 2.26 -5.31 16.07
CA GLN A 190 2.54 -6.68 15.61
C GLN A 190 1.27 -7.40 15.16
N ARG A 191 0.20 -7.28 15.96
CA ARG A 191 -1.10 -7.86 15.62
C ARG A 191 -1.65 -7.26 14.33
N SER A 192 -1.64 -5.94 14.22
CA SER A 192 -2.13 -5.21 13.05
C SER A 192 -1.42 -5.63 11.75
N ARG A 193 -0.09 -5.80 11.78
CA ARG A 193 0.67 -6.31 10.64
C ARG A 193 0.31 -7.75 10.28
N ARG A 194 0.20 -8.64 11.28
CA ARG A 194 -0.18 -10.04 11.06
C ARG A 194 -1.57 -10.13 10.43
N GLU A 195 -2.53 -9.36 10.94
CA GLU A 195 -3.89 -9.32 10.40
C GLU A 195 -3.93 -8.74 8.98
N MET A 196 -3.13 -7.70 8.66
CA MET A 196 -3.03 -7.18 7.30
C MET A 196 -2.48 -8.20 6.30
N VAL A 197 -1.43 -8.93 6.69
CA VAL A 197 -0.87 -10.01 5.84
C VAL A 197 -1.92 -11.11 5.64
N GLY A 198 -2.61 -11.51 6.71
CA GLY A 198 -3.70 -12.48 6.63
C GLY A 198 -4.82 -12.03 5.70
N PHE A 199 -5.31 -10.79 5.89
CA PHE A 199 -6.33 -10.17 5.03
C PHE A 199 -5.88 -10.14 3.57
N SER A 200 -4.66 -9.69 3.30
CA SER A 200 -4.12 -9.59 1.94
C SER A 200 -4.07 -10.95 1.25
N ILE A 201 -3.61 -11.98 1.96
CA ILE A 201 -3.52 -13.34 1.42
C ILE A 201 -4.91 -13.91 1.16
N GLU A 202 -5.85 -13.75 2.10
CA GLU A 202 -7.17 -14.39 2.03
C GLU A 202 -8.15 -13.65 1.13
N PHE A 203 -8.22 -12.31 1.23
CA PHE A 203 -9.19 -11.44 0.57
C PHE A 203 -8.59 -10.61 -0.58
N GLY A 204 -7.27 -10.66 -0.79
CA GLY A 204 -6.56 -9.77 -1.71
C GLY A 204 -6.16 -8.47 -1.02
N TYR A 205 -5.04 -7.85 -1.43
CA TYR A 205 -4.54 -6.63 -0.78
C TYR A 205 -5.56 -5.48 -0.82
N PHE A 206 -6.36 -5.42 -1.89
CA PHE A 206 -7.43 -4.44 -2.05
C PHE A 206 -8.82 -4.96 -1.65
N GLY A 207 -8.91 -6.14 -1.02
CA GLY A 207 -10.18 -6.83 -0.79
C GLY A 207 -10.83 -7.34 -2.08
N ASP A 208 -10.08 -7.36 -3.19
CA ASP A 208 -10.54 -7.55 -4.57
C ASP A 208 -11.01 -8.98 -4.88
N LYS A 209 -10.85 -9.93 -3.95
CA LYS A 209 -11.47 -11.25 -4.06
C LYS A 209 -12.94 -11.27 -3.67
N VAL A 210 -13.41 -10.27 -2.92
CA VAL A 210 -14.80 -10.15 -2.46
C VAL A 210 -15.47 -8.85 -2.88
N ASP A 211 -14.69 -7.80 -3.15
CA ASP A 211 -15.17 -6.52 -3.66
C ASP A 211 -14.75 -6.33 -5.14
N THR A 212 -15.73 -6.38 -6.04
CA THR A 212 -15.52 -6.24 -7.49
C THR A 212 -15.63 -4.79 -7.97
N THR A 213 -15.83 -3.83 -7.06
CA THR A 213 -16.01 -2.41 -7.40
C THR A 213 -14.69 -1.66 -7.60
N VAL A 214 -13.56 -2.24 -7.17
CA VAL A 214 -12.22 -1.69 -7.35
C VAL A 214 -11.74 -1.90 -8.79
N LEU A 215 -11.12 -0.87 -9.37
CA LEU A 215 -10.68 -0.85 -10.76
C LEU A 215 -9.17 -0.83 -10.86
N LYS A 216 -8.62 -1.70 -11.72
CA LYS A 216 -7.23 -1.59 -12.20
C LYS A 216 -7.08 -0.38 -13.13
N PRO A 217 -5.87 0.15 -13.32
CA PRO A 217 -5.63 1.24 -14.27
C PRO A 217 -6.16 0.98 -15.68
N SER A 218 -6.08 -0.27 -16.16
CA SER A 218 -6.62 -0.66 -17.47
C SER A 218 -8.15 -0.63 -17.57
N GLU A 219 -8.86 -0.65 -16.44
CA GLU A 219 -10.33 -0.74 -16.36
C GLU A 219 -10.98 0.63 -16.14
N LEU A 220 -10.19 1.69 -15.93
CA LEU A 220 -10.68 3.04 -15.65
C LEU A 220 -11.38 3.70 -16.85
N GLY A 221 -11.12 3.22 -18.07
CA GLY A 221 -11.59 3.84 -19.31
C GLY A 221 -10.82 5.11 -19.72
N VAL A 222 -9.80 5.49 -18.95
CA VAL A 222 -8.83 6.54 -19.27
C VAL A 222 -7.46 5.90 -19.33
N SER A 223 -6.72 6.11 -20.42
CA SER A 223 -5.36 5.53 -20.55
C SER A 223 -4.43 6.09 -19.48
N VAL A 224 -3.73 5.19 -18.80
CA VAL A 224 -2.64 5.48 -17.87
C VAL A 224 -1.42 4.73 -18.37
N GLN A 225 -0.31 5.43 -18.53
CA GLN A 225 0.97 4.84 -18.90
C GLN A 225 1.87 4.88 -17.66
N LEU A 226 2.21 3.71 -17.15
CA LEU A 226 3.11 3.54 -16.01
C LEU A 226 4.34 2.75 -16.48
N GLY A 227 5.52 3.07 -15.94
CA GLY A 227 6.76 2.37 -16.30
C GLY A 227 6.88 1.05 -15.54
N PRO A 228 7.32 -0.07 -16.13
CA PRO A 228 7.29 -1.37 -15.46
C PRO A 228 8.14 -1.39 -14.17
N VAL A 229 7.71 -2.18 -13.17
CA VAL A 229 8.42 -2.33 -11.88
C VAL A 229 9.90 -2.68 -12.07
N LYS A 230 10.21 -3.55 -13.06
CA LYS A 230 11.58 -3.92 -13.40
C LYS A 230 12.45 -2.72 -13.76
N GLU A 231 11.97 -1.82 -14.61
CA GLU A 231 12.71 -0.61 -14.99
C GLU A 231 12.91 0.33 -13.81
N TRP A 232 11.95 0.38 -12.87
CA TRP A 232 12.13 1.15 -11.64
C TRP A 232 13.26 0.56 -10.80
N ILE A 233 13.30 -0.77 -10.63
CA ILE A 233 14.36 -1.47 -9.88
C ILE A 233 15.73 -1.25 -10.52
N GLU A 234 15.84 -1.36 -11.85
CA GLU A 234 17.11 -1.16 -12.59
C GLU A 234 17.70 0.26 -12.44
N LYS A 235 16.88 1.25 -12.07
CA LYS A 235 17.31 2.65 -11.90
C LYS A 235 17.86 2.97 -10.51
N GLN A 236 17.75 2.05 -9.54
CA GLN A 236 18.19 2.30 -8.16
C GLN A 236 19.67 1.96 -7.98
N ASP A 237 20.34 2.69 -7.07
CA ASP A 237 21.72 2.40 -6.65
C ASP A 237 21.71 1.40 -5.49
N TRP A 238 21.47 0.12 -5.80
CA TRP A 238 21.29 -0.93 -4.79
C TRP A 238 22.52 -1.15 -3.90
N GLU A 239 23.72 -0.87 -4.40
CA GLU A 239 24.94 -0.93 -3.58
C GLU A 239 24.90 0.05 -2.40
N LYS A 240 24.25 1.21 -2.56
CA LYS A 240 24.07 2.20 -1.48
C LYS A 240 22.82 2.01 -0.64
N VAL A 241 21.83 1.29 -1.16
CA VAL A 241 20.52 1.13 -0.54
C VAL A 241 20.49 -0.08 0.39
N LEU A 242 21.05 -1.21 -0.05
CA LEU A 242 20.89 -2.47 0.66
C LEU A 242 21.72 -2.47 1.96
N PRO A 243 21.16 -2.91 3.10
CA PRO A 243 21.92 -3.07 4.33
C PRO A 243 22.86 -4.28 4.22
N THR A 244 23.89 -4.32 5.06
CA THR A 244 24.62 -5.56 5.38
C THR A 244 23.92 -6.36 6.47
N GLU A 245 24.07 -7.68 6.44
CA GLU A 245 23.64 -8.58 7.53
C GLU A 245 24.39 -8.29 8.85
#